data_AF-A0A329SLF9-F1
#
_entry.id   AF-A0A329SLF9-F1
#
_cell.length_a   1.000
_cell.length_b   1.000
_cell.length_c   1.000
_cell.angle_alpha   90.00
_cell.angle_beta   90.00
_cell.angle_gamma   90.00
#
_symmetry.space_group_name_H-M   'P 1'
#
loop_
_entity.id
_entity.type
_entity.pdbx_description
1 polymer ?
#
loop_
_entity_poly.entity_id
_entity_poly.type
_entity_poly.pdbx_seq_one_letter_code
_entity_poly.pdbx_strand_id
1 'polypeptide(L)'
;MEAPKRARASPDTDSQPPNDPKRARNSEGESLSSTSDAGDDAPSYRLEGIPFPDEILALPHVLKLVDTLAMTPEEALEEAVATRQVNWVEELVDRFECTLTDAVVHAATIGLQDIVELLLNKTFGIDEEATEVEVVIDDDTGDLVEKAIVAAAQNSHLDIVKLLLPLVIGRSRRDYSSSWFRVARSVLDAGAANGHLKVVQYMVQHAARNGYAGRYATWPSVDTLSLSILGGHADVADYLVNQSEIIWNLKQAFVTALEKGQTALADRIHEVYPQRMRGDNLFMDLAESGHLDAVKYLFISRRSDSGLIGRAFASAAQTAQIDVVKFLVGTDRVSSEALDKAFNRACSGYQTIDVVTFLYNLQQVSKHGIDRGFAVAHDVAVVKLLCDNESISERAITSAFAKSLHSLSQYRIPSGIIQFLHKQPCIPAELIDEAFVQAAQALKTEIVELLRDDARLSSKAIGEVFVDAVKCRNVEMMKMLYDEKRTPPEALMKAFLEAAHRKRFDLVKDIIQLLSVEEHVPREFMHKAFIAAAQHGQMTILEIIYENQPADLPLNVLKDALDVAGANAKIETFIRKLVCEQVFQEHIQGKV
;
A
#
# COMPACT_ATOMS: atom_id res chain seq x y z
N MET A 1 12.78 -41.71 38.57
CA MET A 1 13.00 -41.67 40.03
C MET A 1 13.09 -40.20 40.42
N GLU A 2 11.98 -39.48 40.46
CA GLU A 2 10.95 -39.39 41.53
C GLU A 2 11.17 -38.15 42.45
N ALA A 3 10.46 -37.09 42.07
CA ALA A 3 9.68 -36.12 42.86
C ALA A 3 10.24 -35.42 44.13
N PRO A 4 9.98 -34.10 44.30
CA PRO A 4 10.02 -33.42 45.59
C PRO A 4 8.64 -33.50 46.30
N LYS A 5 8.63 -33.71 47.63
CA LYS A 5 7.40 -33.81 48.44
C LYS A 5 7.09 -32.51 49.19
N ARG A 6 5.94 -31.95 48.79
CA ARG A 6 4.90 -31.18 49.51
C ARG A 6 5.10 -30.88 51.01
N ALA A 7 4.93 -29.59 51.33
CA ALA A 7 4.41 -29.11 52.61
C ALA A 7 2.87 -29.03 52.59
N ARG A 8 2.22 -29.39 53.72
CA ARG A 8 0.80 -29.10 54.03
C ARG A 8 0.61 -28.92 55.54
N ALA A 9 0.17 -27.71 55.90
CA ALA A 9 -0.88 -27.30 56.85
C ALA A 9 -1.05 -27.98 58.24
N SER A 10 -0.92 -27.13 59.29
CA SER A 10 -1.85 -26.75 60.40
C SER A 10 -2.61 -27.83 61.22
N PRO A 11 -3.00 -27.59 62.50
CA PRO A 11 -4.01 -26.58 62.85
C PRO A 11 -3.86 -25.84 64.21
N ASP A 12 -4.74 -24.86 64.32
CA ASP A 12 -5.09 -23.86 65.34
C ASP A 12 -5.44 -24.35 66.75
N THR A 13 -5.50 -23.40 67.69
CA THR A 13 -6.67 -23.10 68.58
C THR A 13 -6.29 -21.96 69.55
N ASP A 14 -7.15 -21.06 70.04
CA ASP A 14 -8.43 -20.45 69.64
C ASP A 14 -8.74 -19.38 70.74
N SER A 15 -9.82 -18.60 70.57
CA SER A 15 -10.61 -17.84 71.58
C SER A 15 -10.41 -16.31 71.82
N GLN A 16 -10.97 -15.49 70.90
CA GLN A 16 -12.19 -14.60 71.00
C GLN A 16 -12.56 -13.77 72.26
N PRO A 17 -13.52 -12.78 72.21
CA PRO A 17 -13.98 -11.82 71.15
C PRO A 17 -14.25 -10.37 71.73
N PRO A 18 -14.93 -9.37 71.07
CA PRO A 18 -16.39 -9.33 70.74
C PRO A 18 -16.80 -8.61 69.41
N ASN A 19 -18.12 -8.64 69.15
CA ASN A 19 -18.94 -8.37 67.93
C ASN A 19 -18.95 -6.95 67.27
N ASP A 20 -18.95 -6.95 65.92
CA ASP A 20 -19.77 -6.26 64.86
C ASP A 20 -20.37 -4.83 65.00
N PRO A 21 -20.77 -4.14 63.88
CA PRO A 21 -20.24 -4.15 62.50
C PRO A 21 -20.19 -2.73 61.83
N LYS A 22 -19.33 -2.54 60.81
CA LYS A 22 -19.59 -1.78 59.54
C LYS A 22 -18.29 -1.33 58.82
N ARG A 23 -18.34 -1.46 57.48
CA ARG A 23 -17.67 -0.67 56.43
C ARG A 23 -16.27 -1.11 55.95
N ALA A 24 -16.23 -1.43 54.66
CA ALA A 24 -15.05 -1.62 53.82
C ALA A 24 -14.39 -0.28 53.42
N ARG A 25 -13.05 -0.27 53.32
CA ARG A 25 -12.17 0.64 52.55
C ARG A 25 -10.83 -0.08 52.38
N ASN A 26 -10.38 -0.37 51.17
CA ASN A 26 -9.73 0.49 50.16
C ASN A 26 -8.21 0.34 50.21
N SER A 27 -7.69 -0.13 49.07
CA SER A 27 -6.31 -0.07 48.66
C SER A 27 -5.86 1.37 48.42
N GLU A 28 -4.59 1.57 48.70
CA GLU A 28 -3.80 2.80 48.63
C GLU A 28 -3.79 3.40 47.21
N GLY A 29 -4.41 4.56 47.08
CA GLY A 29 -3.94 5.65 46.23
C GLY A 29 -3.51 6.77 47.17
N GLU A 30 -2.23 7.13 47.16
CA GLU A 30 -1.62 8.19 47.97
C GLU A 30 -2.42 9.50 47.81
N SER A 31 -3.20 9.94 48.81
CA SER A 31 -2.85 10.83 49.94
C SER A 31 -2.23 12.15 49.48
N LEU A 32 -2.87 13.31 49.63
CA LEU A 32 -3.26 14.04 50.85
C LEU A 32 -4.29 15.11 50.45
N SER A 33 -5.24 15.60 51.23
CA SER A 33 -5.51 15.53 52.67
C SER A 33 -6.96 15.99 52.88
N SER A 34 -7.61 15.35 53.85
CA SER A 34 -8.92 15.71 54.40
C SER A 34 -8.93 17.08 55.06
N THR A 35 -9.97 17.87 54.78
CA THR A 35 -10.79 18.49 55.83
C THR A 35 -12.24 18.53 55.36
N SER A 36 -13.11 18.04 56.24
CA SER A 36 -14.53 18.28 56.27
C SER A 36 -14.85 19.76 56.10
N ASP A 37 -15.74 20.07 55.17
CA ASP A 37 -16.84 20.97 55.50
C ASP A 37 -18.07 20.58 54.70
N ALA A 38 -19.20 20.48 55.39
CA ALA A 38 -20.48 20.73 54.77
C ALA A 38 -20.49 22.24 54.51
N GLY A 39 -19.97 22.65 53.36
CA GLY A 39 -19.80 24.05 52.98
C GLY A 39 -20.38 24.27 51.60
N ASP A 40 -21.31 25.22 51.53
CA ASP A 40 -21.94 25.82 50.36
C ASP A 40 -21.26 25.53 49.01
N ASP A 41 -22.01 24.89 48.10
CA ASP A 41 -21.84 25.09 46.66
C ASP A 41 -22.22 26.54 46.34
N ALA A 42 -21.33 27.48 46.64
CA ALA A 42 -21.47 28.85 46.19
C ALA A 42 -21.25 28.87 44.66
N PRO A 43 -22.14 29.49 43.87
CA PRO A 43 -21.91 29.68 42.45
C PRO A 43 -20.62 30.47 42.26
N SER A 44 -19.69 29.97 41.44
CA SER A 44 -18.54 30.74 40.97
C SER A 44 -19.07 31.88 40.09
N TYR A 45 -19.28 33.06 40.66
CA TYR A 45 -19.72 34.24 39.92
C TYR A 45 -18.53 34.83 39.12
N ARG A 46 -18.76 35.34 37.90
CA ARG A 46 -17.76 36.11 37.13
C ARG A 46 -17.33 37.41 37.86
N LEU A 47 -18.07 37.71 38.93
CA LEU A 47 -17.90 38.80 39.87
C LEU A 47 -16.81 38.58 40.93
N GLU A 48 -16.07 37.45 40.90
CA GLU A 48 -14.96 37.18 41.83
C GLU A 48 -13.89 38.28 41.79
N GLY A 49 -13.76 39.01 42.90
CA GLY A 49 -12.81 40.12 43.07
C GLY A 49 -13.38 41.53 42.90
N ILE A 50 -14.66 41.68 42.55
CA ILE A 50 -15.35 42.98 42.51
C ILE A 50 -15.91 43.32 43.91
N PRO A 51 -15.56 44.47 44.51
CA PRO A 51 -16.04 44.82 45.84
C PRO A 51 -17.50 45.27 45.78
N PHE A 52 -18.43 44.37 46.14
CA PHE A 52 -19.82 44.71 46.40
C PHE A 52 -20.04 45.05 47.88
N PRO A 53 -20.92 46.00 48.23
CA PRO A 53 -21.38 46.22 49.59
C PRO A 53 -21.95 44.94 50.23
N ASP A 54 -21.77 44.76 51.54
CA ASP A 54 -22.19 43.57 52.30
C ASP A 54 -23.71 43.29 52.14
N GLU A 55 -24.52 44.34 51.96
CA GLU A 55 -25.97 44.22 51.74
C GLU A 55 -26.32 43.57 50.39
N ILE A 56 -25.49 43.73 49.36
CA ILE A 56 -25.69 43.13 48.03
C ILE A 56 -25.14 41.70 48.01
N LEU A 57 -24.02 41.44 48.72
CA LEU A 57 -23.48 40.09 48.88
C LEU A 57 -24.46 39.15 49.59
N ALA A 58 -25.31 39.68 50.48
CA ALA A 58 -26.35 38.94 51.17
C ALA A 58 -27.57 38.56 50.29
N LEU A 59 -27.60 38.96 49.01
CA LEU A 59 -28.72 38.73 48.09
C LEU A 59 -28.28 37.89 46.87
N PRO A 60 -28.24 36.54 46.97
CA PRO A 60 -27.72 35.66 45.90
C PRO A 60 -28.45 35.79 44.56
N HIS A 61 -29.74 36.13 44.59
CA HIS A 61 -30.55 36.37 43.39
C HIS A 61 -30.19 37.69 42.69
N VAL A 62 -29.76 38.72 43.44
CA VAL A 62 -29.27 39.99 42.88
C VAL A 62 -27.88 39.77 42.28
N LEU A 63 -27.00 39.03 42.95
CA LEU A 63 -25.70 38.66 42.39
C LEU A 63 -25.84 37.86 41.10
N LYS A 64 -26.77 36.89 41.05
CA LYS A 64 -27.08 36.15 39.83
C LYS A 64 -27.59 37.06 38.70
N LEU A 65 -28.43 38.04 39.02
CA LEU A 65 -28.93 39.02 38.05
C LEU A 65 -27.80 39.93 37.52
N VAL A 66 -26.94 40.41 38.41
CA VAL A 66 -25.77 41.23 38.04
C VAL A 66 -24.79 40.45 37.19
N ASP A 67 -24.55 39.18 37.52
CA ASP A 67 -23.72 38.26 36.74
C ASP A 67 -24.32 38.01 35.34
N THR A 68 -25.64 37.80 35.26
CA THR A 68 -26.36 37.67 33.97
C THR A 68 -26.30 38.96 33.13
N LEU A 69 -26.38 40.14 33.77
CA LEU A 69 -26.27 41.44 33.09
C LEU A 69 -24.83 41.79 32.68
N ALA A 70 -23.83 41.10 33.23
CA ALA A 70 -22.42 41.31 32.91
C ALA A 70 -21.91 40.43 31.74
N MET A 71 -22.72 39.48 31.27
CA MET A 71 -22.38 38.59 30.15
C MET A 71 -22.22 39.37 28.84
N THR A 72 -21.24 38.99 28.01
CA THR A 72 -21.24 39.43 26.61
C THR A 72 -22.42 38.81 25.85
N PRO A 73 -22.82 39.35 24.68
CA PRO A 73 -23.89 38.76 23.89
C PRO A 73 -23.65 37.29 23.52
N GLU A 74 -22.40 36.91 23.26
CA GLU A 74 -22.00 35.52 22.99
C GLU A 74 -22.10 34.64 24.23
N GLU A 75 -21.64 35.12 25.40
CA GLU A 75 -21.78 34.38 26.66
C GLU A 75 -23.25 34.22 27.07
N ALA A 76 -24.05 35.26 26.86
CA ALA A 76 -25.48 35.22 27.12
C ALA A 76 -26.20 34.26 26.17
N LEU A 77 -25.76 34.17 24.92
CA LEU A 77 -26.30 33.21 23.95
C LEU A 77 -25.96 31.77 24.36
N GLU A 78 -24.73 31.50 24.77
CA GLU A 78 -24.31 30.19 25.29
C GLU A 78 -25.08 29.79 26.56
N GLU A 79 -25.27 30.72 27.49
CA GLU A 79 -26.08 30.49 28.71
C GLU A 79 -27.56 30.26 28.35
N ALA A 80 -28.11 30.99 27.38
CA ALA A 80 -29.47 30.81 26.91
C ALA A 80 -29.69 29.42 26.28
N VAL A 81 -28.72 28.93 25.50
CA VAL A 81 -28.71 27.57 24.96
C VAL A 81 -28.59 26.54 26.09
N ALA A 82 -27.66 26.72 27.03
CA ALA A 82 -27.45 25.83 28.16
C ALA A 82 -28.70 25.71 29.05
N THR A 83 -29.39 26.84 29.28
CA THR A 83 -30.64 26.92 30.05
C THR A 83 -31.90 26.60 29.25
N ARG A 84 -31.76 26.32 27.94
CA ARG A 84 -32.85 25.89 27.03
C ARG A 84 -33.95 26.93 26.84
N GLN A 85 -33.59 28.21 26.89
CA GLN A 85 -34.55 29.31 26.78
C GLN A 85 -34.66 29.82 25.34
N VAL A 86 -35.55 29.20 24.55
CA VAL A 86 -35.75 29.53 23.12
C VAL A 86 -36.04 31.02 22.90
N ASN A 87 -36.96 31.61 23.66
CA ASN A 87 -37.30 33.03 23.53
C ASN A 87 -36.13 33.96 23.86
N TRP A 88 -35.25 33.56 24.79
CA TRP A 88 -34.08 34.34 25.14
C TRP A 88 -33.02 34.26 24.04
N VAL A 89 -32.84 33.08 23.44
CA VAL A 89 -32.01 32.91 22.24
C VAL A 89 -32.54 33.77 21.09
N GLU A 90 -33.85 33.74 20.83
CA GLU A 90 -34.48 34.55 19.77
C GLU A 90 -34.24 36.05 19.97
N GLU A 91 -34.49 36.56 21.19
CA GLU A 91 -34.26 37.98 21.50
C GLU A 91 -32.78 38.38 21.34
N LEU A 92 -31.86 37.53 21.77
CA LEU A 92 -30.43 37.79 21.66
C LEU A 92 -29.96 37.82 20.21
N VAL A 93 -30.40 36.86 19.39
CA VAL A 93 -30.03 36.77 17.97
C VAL A 93 -30.65 37.90 17.15
N ASP A 94 -31.84 38.40 17.52
CA ASP A 94 -32.45 39.55 16.84
C ASP A 94 -31.85 40.90 17.25
N ARG A 95 -31.37 41.04 18.50
CA ARG A 95 -30.80 42.30 19.02
C ARG A 95 -29.30 42.45 18.77
N PHE A 96 -28.55 41.36 18.65
CA PHE A 96 -27.09 41.38 18.58
C PHE A 96 -26.55 40.55 17.42
N GLU A 97 -25.49 41.03 16.77
CA GLU A 97 -24.76 40.27 15.75
C GLU A 97 -23.82 39.26 16.43
N CYS A 98 -24.38 38.14 16.91
CA CYS A 98 -23.62 37.08 17.58
C CYS A 98 -22.99 36.09 16.59
N THR A 99 -21.85 35.51 16.94
CA THR A 99 -21.31 34.33 16.24
C THR A 99 -22.11 33.09 16.61
N LEU A 100 -22.82 32.50 15.64
CA LEU A 100 -23.79 31.42 15.91
C LEU A 100 -23.14 30.01 15.90
N THR A 101 -21.87 29.90 15.50
CA THR A 101 -21.18 28.63 15.27
C THR A 101 -21.14 27.75 16.52
N ASP A 102 -20.70 28.30 17.65
CA ASP A 102 -20.56 27.55 18.91
C ASP A 102 -21.94 27.22 19.50
N ALA A 103 -22.87 28.18 19.45
CA ALA A 103 -24.23 28.02 19.95
C ALA A 103 -25.00 26.91 19.22
N VAL A 104 -24.87 26.80 17.89
CA VAL A 104 -25.51 25.73 17.09
C VAL A 104 -24.91 24.37 17.44
N VAL A 105 -23.57 24.26 17.57
CA VAL A 105 -22.91 23.01 17.94
C VAL A 105 -23.31 22.60 19.37
N HIS A 106 -23.39 23.54 20.30
CA HIS A 106 -23.81 23.29 21.67
C HIS A 106 -25.27 22.87 21.76
N ALA A 107 -26.18 23.56 21.05
CA ALA A 107 -27.58 23.17 20.94
C ALA A 107 -27.73 21.76 20.34
N ALA A 108 -26.95 21.43 19.31
CA ALA A 108 -26.90 20.10 18.71
C ALA A 108 -26.34 19.04 19.66
N THR A 109 -25.39 19.41 20.54
CA THR A 109 -24.81 18.53 21.58
C THR A 109 -25.84 18.19 22.66
N ILE A 110 -26.65 19.16 23.09
CA ILE A 110 -27.69 18.97 24.11
C ILE A 110 -28.95 18.31 23.55
N GLY A 111 -29.23 18.48 22.26
CA GLY A 111 -30.42 17.93 21.61
C GLY A 111 -31.59 18.91 21.48
N LEU A 112 -31.30 20.21 21.44
CA LEU A 112 -32.31 21.27 21.38
C LEU A 112 -32.70 21.53 19.92
N GLN A 113 -33.56 20.67 19.36
CA GLN A 113 -33.98 20.74 17.96
C GLN A 113 -34.54 22.12 17.58
N ASP A 114 -35.44 22.68 18.39
CA ASP A 114 -36.08 23.98 18.11
C ASP A 114 -35.05 25.13 18.03
N ILE A 115 -34.03 25.09 18.90
CA ILE A 115 -32.96 26.09 18.92
C ILE A 115 -32.02 25.89 17.73
N VAL A 116 -31.68 24.64 17.38
CA VAL A 116 -30.89 24.36 16.18
C VAL A 116 -31.61 24.87 14.94
N GLU A 117 -32.90 24.61 14.80
CA GLU A 117 -33.70 25.07 13.66
C GLU A 117 -33.78 26.60 13.60
N LEU A 118 -34.04 27.27 14.73
CA LEU A 118 -34.05 28.73 14.83
C LEU A 118 -32.70 29.34 14.43
N LEU A 119 -31.61 28.86 15.03
CA LEU A 119 -30.27 29.37 14.76
C LEU A 119 -29.84 29.11 13.31
N LEU A 120 -30.20 27.95 12.74
CA LEU A 120 -29.94 27.66 11.34
C LEU A 120 -30.76 28.55 10.40
N ASN A 121 -32.05 28.77 10.66
CA ASN A 121 -32.87 29.64 9.82
C ASN A 121 -32.30 31.06 9.77
N LYS A 122 -31.81 31.57 10.91
CA LYS A 122 -31.09 32.85 10.99
C LYS A 122 -29.75 32.81 10.25
N THR A 123 -28.99 31.72 10.38
CA THR A 123 -27.70 31.54 9.68
C THR A 123 -27.87 31.47 8.15
N PHE A 124 -28.94 30.83 7.66
CA PHE A 124 -29.22 30.68 6.22
C PHE A 124 -30.07 31.81 5.63
N GLY A 125 -30.58 32.74 6.45
CA GLY A 125 -31.44 33.83 6.00
C GLY A 125 -32.77 33.36 5.41
N ILE A 126 -33.35 32.27 5.94
CA ILE A 126 -34.64 31.74 5.49
C ILE A 126 -35.75 32.50 6.23
N ASP A 127 -36.21 33.60 5.65
CA ASP A 127 -37.45 34.25 6.09
C ASP A 127 -38.67 33.42 5.60
N GLU A 128 -39.69 33.28 6.46
CA GLU A 128 -40.91 32.47 6.21
C GLU A 128 -41.65 32.80 4.89
N GLU A 129 -41.33 33.91 4.22
CA GLU A 129 -41.96 34.36 2.96
C GLU A 129 -41.26 33.91 1.67
N ALA A 130 -40.05 33.34 1.74
CA ALA A 130 -39.26 33.00 0.55
C ALA A 130 -39.44 31.55 0.09
N THR A 131 -40.51 31.29 -0.65
CA THR A 131 -40.67 30.03 -1.41
C THR A 131 -39.52 29.85 -2.41
N GLU A 132 -38.70 28.81 -2.22
CA GLU A 132 -37.65 28.34 -3.12
C GLU A 132 -36.48 29.31 -3.40
N VAL A 133 -35.80 29.80 -2.34
CA VAL A 133 -34.42 30.26 -2.51
C VAL A 133 -33.49 29.05 -2.38
N GLU A 134 -32.80 28.68 -3.47
CA GLU A 134 -31.67 27.76 -3.39
C GLU A 134 -30.63 28.35 -2.44
N VAL A 135 -30.63 27.89 -1.18
CA VAL A 135 -29.68 28.34 -0.14
C VAL A 135 -28.25 28.08 -0.65
N VAL A 136 -27.54 29.14 -0.99
CA VAL A 136 -26.12 29.08 -1.33
C VAL A 136 -25.35 29.02 -0.02
N ILE A 137 -25.06 27.80 0.44
CA ILE A 137 -24.29 27.55 1.67
C ILE A 137 -22.80 27.78 1.36
N ASP A 138 -22.22 28.87 1.86
CA ASP A 138 -20.77 29.13 1.80
C ASP A 138 -19.95 28.10 2.60
N ASP A 139 -18.64 28.02 2.35
CA ASP A 139 -17.75 27.01 2.95
C ASP A 139 -17.83 26.98 4.49
N ASP A 140 -17.86 28.15 5.14
CA ASP A 140 -17.91 28.33 6.59
C ASP A 140 -19.21 27.77 7.21
N THR A 141 -20.35 28.03 6.59
CA THR A 141 -21.65 27.48 7.03
C THR A 141 -21.70 25.96 6.84
N GLY A 142 -20.94 25.45 5.87
CA GLY A 142 -20.71 24.03 5.66
C GLY A 142 -20.04 23.31 6.82
N ASP A 143 -18.91 23.85 7.26
CA ASP A 143 -18.11 23.32 8.36
C ASP A 143 -18.91 23.36 9.67
N LEU A 144 -19.74 24.39 9.86
CA LEU A 144 -20.69 24.48 10.97
C LEU A 144 -21.69 23.31 10.98
N VAL A 145 -22.36 23.06 9.85
CA VAL A 145 -23.34 21.97 9.75
C VAL A 145 -22.66 20.60 9.96
N GLU A 146 -21.44 20.40 9.43
CA GLU A 146 -20.65 19.19 9.68
C GLU A 146 -20.34 18.98 11.17
N LYS A 147 -19.88 20.02 11.88
CA LYS A 147 -19.61 19.92 13.33
C LYS A 147 -20.87 19.62 14.12
N ALA A 148 -21.97 20.32 13.81
CA ALA A 148 -23.24 20.17 14.51
C ALA A 148 -23.85 18.77 14.32
N ILE A 149 -23.85 18.24 13.08
CA ILE A 149 -24.41 16.90 12.82
C ILE A 149 -23.59 15.78 13.47
N VAL A 150 -22.26 15.93 13.51
CA VAL A 150 -21.38 14.98 14.21
C VAL A 150 -21.62 15.04 15.72
N ALA A 151 -21.73 16.24 16.31
CA ALA A 151 -22.02 16.41 17.73
C ALA A 151 -23.39 15.81 18.12
N ALA A 152 -24.42 16.03 17.30
CA ALA A 152 -25.73 15.41 17.49
C ALA A 152 -25.65 13.87 17.43
N ALA A 153 -24.87 13.34 16.49
CA ALA A 153 -24.65 11.89 16.36
C ALA A 153 -23.90 11.29 17.55
N GLN A 154 -22.91 11.99 18.12
CA GLN A 154 -22.18 11.59 19.32
C GLN A 154 -23.06 11.54 20.58
N ASN A 155 -24.17 12.28 20.60
CA ASN A 155 -25.05 12.44 21.78
C ASN A 155 -26.46 11.85 21.60
N SER A 156 -26.67 10.97 20.61
CA SER A 156 -27.95 10.28 20.34
C SER A 156 -29.10 11.14 19.80
N HIS A 157 -28.84 12.36 19.32
CA HIS A 157 -29.89 13.28 18.86
C HIS A 157 -30.29 13.02 17.41
N LEU A 158 -30.97 11.90 17.18
CA LEU A 158 -31.37 11.43 15.85
C LEU A 158 -32.20 12.45 15.07
N ASP A 159 -33.08 13.20 15.74
CA ASP A 159 -33.97 14.13 15.04
C ASP A 159 -33.20 15.34 14.47
N ILE A 160 -32.15 15.78 15.18
CA ILE A 160 -31.20 16.77 14.66
C ILE A 160 -30.38 16.17 13.52
N VAL A 161 -29.95 14.91 13.61
CA VAL A 161 -29.27 14.24 12.48
C VAL A 161 -30.15 14.20 11.23
N LYS A 162 -31.46 13.92 11.37
CA LYS A 162 -32.41 13.94 10.25
C LYS A 162 -32.62 15.35 9.67
N LEU A 163 -32.58 16.37 10.52
CA LEU A 163 -32.71 17.78 10.11
C LEU A 163 -31.49 18.24 9.32
N LEU A 164 -30.28 17.92 9.80
CA LEU A 164 -29.03 18.42 9.23
C LEU A 164 -28.52 17.60 8.03
N LEU A 165 -28.81 16.29 7.97
CA LEU A 165 -28.27 15.41 6.92
C LEU A 165 -28.64 15.85 5.49
N PRO A 166 -29.89 16.28 5.19
CA PRO A 166 -30.25 16.79 3.87
C PRO A 166 -29.47 18.04 3.46
N LEU A 167 -29.12 18.92 4.41
CA LEU A 167 -28.35 20.14 4.15
C LEU A 167 -26.91 19.80 3.70
N VAL A 168 -26.31 18.79 4.33
CA VAL A 168 -24.98 18.26 3.96
C VAL A 168 -24.99 17.60 2.57
N ILE A 169 -26.03 16.83 2.26
CA ILE A 169 -26.11 16.08 0.99
C ILE A 169 -26.54 16.97 -0.18
N GLY A 170 -27.44 17.93 0.06
CA GLY A 170 -27.94 18.89 -0.93
C GLY A 170 -26.84 19.75 -1.57
N ARG A 171 -25.78 20.07 -0.80
CA ARG A 171 -24.54 20.71 -1.29
C ARG A 171 -23.88 19.97 -2.46
N SER A 172 -23.96 18.64 -2.51
CA SER A 172 -23.18 17.83 -3.45
C SER A 172 -23.80 17.66 -4.84
N ARG A 173 -25.01 18.19 -5.10
CA ARG A 173 -25.55 18.18 -6.47
C ARG A 173 -24.79 19.11 -7.43
N ARG A 174 -24.02 20.07 -6.90
CA ARG A 174 -23.24 21.05 -7.69
C ARG A 174 -21.76 20.72 -7.79
N ASP A 175 -21.17 20.07 -6.77
CA ASP A 175 -19.78 19.64 -6.78
C ASP A 175 -19.65 18.12 -6.68
N TYR A 176 -18.87 17.54 -7.59
CA TYR A 176 -18.37 16.16 -7.54
C TYR A 176 -17.35 15.96 -6.39
N SER A 177 -17.54 16.63 -5.25
CA SER A 177 -16.60 16.65 -4.15
C SER A 177 -16.80 15.45 -3.24
N SER A 178 -15.68 14.80 -2.95
CA SER A 178 -15.45 13.74 -1.95
C SER A 178 -15.90 14.09 -0.52
N SER A 179 -16.41 15.30 -0.27
CA SER A 179 -16.63 15.88 1.06
C SER A 179 -17.84 15.32 1.80
N TRP A 180 -19.03 15.29 1.19
CA TRP A 180 -20.26 14.89 1.92
C TRP A 180 -20.26 13.42 2.37
N PHE A 181 -19.60 12.53 1.60
CA PHE A 181 -19.39 11.13 2.00
C PHE A 181 -18.54 11.00 3.26
N ARG A 182 -17.57 11.91 3.45
CA ARG A 182 -16.76 11.95 4.67
C ARG A 182 -17.64 12.34 5.85
N VAL A 183 -18.50 13.35 5.69
CA VAL A 183 -19.43 13.77 6.75
C VAL A 183 -20.41 12.66 7.11
N ALA A 184 -21.05 12.03 6.11
CA ALA A 184 -21.97 10.91 6.35
C ALA A 184 -21.26 9.73 7.06
N ARG A 185 -20.00 9.47 6.72
CA ARG A 185 -19.16 8.49 7.42
C ARG A 185 -18.84 8.94 8.85
N SER A 186 -18.45 10.20 9.07
CA SER A 186 -18.19 10.75 10.41
C SER A 186 -19.40 10.65 11.33
N VAL A 187 -20.60 10.91 10.83
CA VAL A 187 -21.87 10.76 11.57
C VAL A 187 -22.10 9.29 11.95
N LEU A 188 -21.90 8.37 11.00
CA LEU A 188 -22.04 6.93 11.25
C LEU A 188 -21.00 6.44 12.27
N ASP A 189 -19.73 6.83 12.11
CA ASP A 189 -18.61 6.49 13.00
C ASP A 189 -18.82 7.05 14.40
N ALA A 190 -19.28 8.30 14.53
CA ALA A 190 -19.62 8.94 15.79
C ALA A 190 -20.75 8.23 16.53
N GLY A 191 -21.85 7.91 15.82
CA GLY A 191 -22.95 7.15 16.40
C GLY A 191 -22.51 5.77 16.84
N ALA A 192 -21.64 5.10 16.07
CA ALA A 192 -21.15 3.77 16.39
C ALA A 192 -20.17 3.76 17.58
N ALA A 193 -19.24 4.72 17.62
CA ALA A 193 -18.25 4.85 18.69
C ALA A 193 -18.86 5.20 20.05
N ASN A 194 -20.07 5.76 20.08
CA ASN A 194 -20.79 6.15 21.30
C ASN A 194 -22.03 5.29 21.59
N GLY A 195 -22.30 4.25 20.80
CA GLY A 195 -23.36 3.27 21.10
C GLY A 195 -24.77 3.67 20.69
N HIS A 196 -24.91 4.66 19.81
CA HIS A 196 -26.21 5.21 19.42
C HIS A 196 -26.82 4.42 18.27
N LEU A 197 -27.32 3.22 18.58
CA LEU A 197 -27.88 2.27 17.60
C LEU A 197 -28.93 2.90 16.65
N LYS A 198 -29.79 3.78 17.15
CA LYS A 198 -30.81 4.45 16.32
C LYS A 198 -30.20 5.35 15.23
N VAL A 199 -29.12 6.07 15.55
CA VAL A 199 -28.39 6.89 14.59
C VAL A 199 -27.73 6.00 13.55
N VAL A 200 -27.07 4.92 13.99
CA VAL A 200 -26.43 3.94 13.10
C VAL A 200 -27.44 3.30 12.15
N GLN A 201 -28.58 2.83 12.66
CA GLN A 201 -29.66 2.26 11.85
C GLN A 201 -30.18 3.25 10.81
N TYR A 202 -30.40 4.51 11.21
CA TYR A 202 -30.84 5.55 10.29
C TYR A 202 -29.81 5.78 9.17
N MET A 203 -28.53 5.94 9.52
CA MET A 203 -27.47 6.21 8.55
C MET A 203 -27.22 5.05 7.58
N VAL A 204 -27.27 3.81 8.05
CA VAL A 204 -27.16 2.61 7.20
C VAL A 204 -28.34 2.54 6.23
N GLN A 205 -29.57 2.68 6.72
CA GLN A 205 -30.76 2.66 5.86
C GLN A 205 -30.80 3.84 4.89
N HIS A 206 -30.35 5.02 5.32
CA HIS A 206 -30.23 6.20 4.46
C HIS A 206 -29.24 5.94 3.32
N ALA A 207 -28.07 5.36 3.62
CA ALA A 207 -27.08 5.00 2.62
C ALA A 207 -27.56 3.92 1.65
N ALA A 208 -28.32 2.94 2.14
CA ALA A 208 -28.97 1.92 1.31
C ALA A 208 -29.97 2.54 0.32
N ARG A 209 -30.91 3.34 0.83
CA ARG A 209 -31.96 4.01 0.02
C ARG A 209 -31.40 4.93 -1.04
N ASN A 210 -30.28 5.59 -0.75
CA ASN A 210 -29.63 6.55 -1.65
C ASN A 210 -28.49 5.93 -2.48
N GLY A 211 -28.30 4.62 -2.43
CA GLY A 211 -27.38 3.90 -3.32
C GLY A 211 -25.89 4.12 -3.03
N TYR A 212 -25.53 4.46 -1.79
CA TYR A 212 -24.13 4.74 -1.43
C TYR A 212 -23.57 3.93 -0.25
N ALA A 213 -24.29 2.93 0.25
CA ALA A 213 -23.81 2.01 1.29
C ALA A 213 -22.41 1.41 0.98
N GLY A 214 -22.14 1.08 -0.28
CA GLY A 214 -20.84 0.57 -0.71
C GLY A 214 -19.67 1.56 -0.56
N ARG A 215 -19.92 2.85 -0.35
CA ARG A 215 -18.87 3.86 -0.07
C ARG A 215 -18.35 3.80 1.36
N TYR A 216 -19.17 3.32 2.31
CA TYR A 216 -18.70 3.03 3.67
C TYR A 216 -17.67 1.89 3.67
N ALA A 217 -17.81 0.95 2.73
CA ALA A 217 -16.82 -0.08 2.43
C ALA A 217 -15.65 0.52 1.64
N THR A 218 -14.86 1.33 2.32
CA THR A 218 -13.50 1.70 1.90
C THR A 218 -12.57 1.14 2.98
N TRP A 219 -11.37 0.70 2.62
CA TRP A 219 -10.41 0.08 3.54
C TRP A 219 -9.44 1.08 4.19
N PRO A 220 -9.86 1.98 5.12
CA PRO A 220 -9.00 2.40 6.21
C PRO A 220 -8.72 1.24 7.16
N SER A 221 -7.63 1.34 7.91
CA SER A 221 -7.27 0.41 8.97
C SER A 221 -8.33 0.26 10.06
N VAL A 222 -9.25 1.24 10.21
CA VAL A 222 -10.36 1.24 11.17
C VAL A 222 -11.67 1.58 10.47
N ASP A 223 -12.67 0.71 10.61
CA ASP A 223 -14.03 0.92 10.12
C ASP A 223 -15.04 1.13 11.25
N THR A 224 -16.27 1.52 10.89
CA THR A 224 -17.38 1.78 11.83
C THR A 224 -17.63 0.59 12.77
N LEU A 225 -17.55 -0.64 12.24
CA LEU A 225 -17.73 -1.85 13.04
C LEU A 225 -16.66 -1.93 14.13
N SER A 226 -15.38 -1.75 13.77
CA SER A 226 -14.28 -1.75 14.74
C SER A 226 -14.45 -0.66 15.80
N LEU A 227 -14.93 0.54 15.44
CA LEU A 227 -15.21 1.62 16.39
C LEU A 227 -16.30 1.25 17.42
N SER A 228 -17.38 0.62 16.99
CA SER A 228 -18.44 0.16 17.93
C SER A 228 -17.92 -0.86 18.93
N ILE A 229 -17.01 -1.75 18.51
CA ILE A 229 -16.37 -2.75 19.37
C ILE A 229 -15.41 -2.07 20.35
N LEU A 230 -14.61 -1.12 19.87
CA LEU A 230 -13.67 -0.35 20.69
C LEU A 230 -14.39 0.42 21.81
N GLY A 231 -15.55 1.02 21.50
CA GLY A 231 -16.43 1.71 22.44
C GLY A 231 -17.20 0.78 23.39
N GLY A 232 -17.18 -0.54 23.16
CA GLY A 232 -17.89 -1.50 24.01
C GLY A 232 -19.37 -1.67 23.68
N HIS A 233 -19.82 -1.20 22.51
CA HIS A 233 -21.23 -1.16 22.12
C HIS A 233 -21.62 -2.41 21.32
N ALA A 234 -21.84 -3.51 22.04
CA ALA A 234 -22.11 -4.82 21.45
C ALA A 234 -23.42 -4.86 20.62
N ASP A 235 -24.44 -4.08 21.00
CA ASP A 235 -25.71 -3.97 20.28
C ASP A 235 -25.56 -3.31 18.91
N VAL A 236 -24.72 -2.27 18.83
CA VAL A 236 -24.34 -1.63 17.57
C VAL A 236 -23.51 -2.59 16.72
N ALA A 237 -22.50 -3.23 17.30
CA ALA A 237 -21.66 -4.18 16.59
C ALA A 237 -22.49 -5.35 16.03
N ASP A 238 -23.43 -5.87 16.81
CA ASP A 238 -24.34 -6.94 16.40
C ASP A 238 -25.24 -6.52 15.24
N TYR A 239 -25.77 -5.30 15.29
CA TYR A 239 -26.53 -4.76 14.18
C TYR A 239 -25.69 -4.68 12.90
N LEU A 240 -24.46 -4.15 13.00
CA LEU A 240 -23.55 -3.95 11.87
C LEU A 240 -23.06 -5.25 11.24
N VAL A 241 -22.71 -6.28 12.04
CA VAL A 241 -22.29 -7.61 11.55
C VAL A 241 -23.41 -8.28 10.74
N ASN A 242 -24.65 -8.08 11.15
CA ASN A 242 -25.82 -8.63 10.46
C ASN A 242 -26.16 -7.89 9.15
N GLN A 243 -25.61 -6.70 8.89
CA GLN A 243 -25.84 -5.99 7.63
C GLN A 243 -25.04 -6.60 6.47
N SER A 244 -25.74 -6.94 5.38
CA SER A 244 -25.14 -7.56 4.18
C SER A 244 -24.74 -6.59 3.10
N GLU A 245 -25.29 -5.38 3.13
CA GLU A 245 -25.13 -4.39 2.07
C GLU A 245 -23.79 -3.65 2.16
N ILE A 246 -23.17 -3.65 3.35
CA ILE A 246 -21.88 -3.01 3.62
C ILE A 246 -20.85 -4.09 3.93
N ILE A 247 -19.71 -4.03 3.23
CA ILE A 247 -18.58 -4.94 3.45
C ILE A 247 -17.68 -4.34 4.52
N TRP A 248 -17.84 -4.81 5.76
CA TRP A 248 -17.00 -4.45 6.90
C TRP A 248 -15.70 -5.24 6.93
N ASN A 249 -14.68 -4.71 7.60
CA ASN A 249 -13.43 -5.40 7.91
C ASN A 249 -13.64 -6.37 9.08
N LEU A 250 -14.30 -7.49 8.79
CA LEU A 250 -14.61 -8.53 9.78
C LEU A 250 -13.36 -9.13 10.42
N LYS A 251 -12.23 -9.16 9.71
CA LYS A 251 -10.94 -9.64 10.25
C LYS A 251 -10.48 -8.75 11.40
N GLN A 252 -10.44 -7.44 11.18
CA GLN A 252 -10.06 -6.50 12.24
C GLN A 252 -11.08 -6.48 13.36
N ALA A 253 -12.38 -6.50 13.03
CA ALA A 253 -13.45 -6.56 14.03
C ALA A 253 -13.32 -7.78 14.95
N PHE A 254 -12.97 -8.95 14.40
CA PHE A 254 -12.73 -10.16 15.18
C PHE A 254 -11.57 -9.99 16.17
N VAL A 255 -10.44 -9.45 15.71
CA VAL A 255 -9.26 -9.20 16.55
C VAL A 255 -9.60 -8.23 17.68
N THR A 256 -10.22 -7.09 17.34
CA THR A 256 -10.64 -6.08 18.31
C THR A 256 -11.65 -6.64 19.32
N ALA A 257 -12.57 -7.51 18.90
CA ALA A 257 -13.53 -8.14 19.80
C ALA A 257 -12.83 -9.03 20.83
N LEU A 258 -11.80 -9.78 20.44
CA LEU A 258 -11.00 -10.59 21.36
C LEU A 258 -10.20 -9.73 22.34
N GLU A 259 -9.58 -8.64 21.87
CA GLU A 259 -8.86 -7.68 22.72
C GLU A 259 -9.76 -7.05 23.79
N LYS A 260 -11.03 -6.82 23.46
CA LYS A 260 -12.04 -6.31 24.39
C LYS A 260 -12.75 -7.40 25.22
N GLY A 261 -12.41 -8.67 25.04
CA GLY A 261 -13.04 -9.80 25.74
C GLY A 261 -14.48 -10.10 25.29
N GLN A 262 -14.92 -9.58 24.16
CA GLN A 262 -16.26 -9.79 23.59
C GLN A 262 -16.33 -11.10 22.77
N THR A 263 -16.09 -12.24 23.42
CA THR A 263 -15.99 -13.56 22.76
C THR A 263 -17.26 -13.96 22.01
N ALA A 264 -18.45 -13.65 22.55
CA ALA A 264 -19.72 -13.94 21.89
C ALA A 264 -19.87 -13.20 20.54
N LEU A 265 -19.38 -11.96 20.46
CA LEU A 265 -19.35 -11.21 19.20
C LEU A 265 -18.31 -11.79 18.25
N ALA A 266 -17.12 -12.15 18.75
CA ALA A 266 -16.08 -12.79 17.96
C ALA A 266 -16.58 -14.09 17.31
N ASP A 267 -17.28 -14.94 18.07
CA ASP A 267 -17.86 -16.19 17.55
C ASP A 267 -18.90 -15.93 16.46
N ARG A 268 -19.75 -14.91 16.61
CA ARG A 268 -20.70 -14.47 15.58
C ARG A 268 -19.98 -13.98 14.32
N ILE A 269 -18.95 -13.14 14.46
CA ILE A 269 -18.15 -12.63 13.34
C ILE A 269 -17.55 -13.80 12.56
N HIS A 270 -16.98 -14.79 13.26
CA HIS A 270 -16.42 -15.98 12.63
C HIS A 270 -17.47 -16.80 11.86
N GLU A 271 -18.72 -16.90 12.34
CA GLU A 271 -19.81 -17.62 11.66
C GLU A 271 -20.27 -16.92 10.38
N VAL A 272 -20.33 -15.59 10.40
CA VAL A 272 -20.75 -14.77 9.25
C VAL A 272 -19.62 -14.61 8.23
N TYR A 273 -18.35 -14.73 8.64
CA TYR A 273 -17.16 -14.49 7.81
C TYR A 273 -17.17 -15.20 6.45
N PRO A 274 -17.38 -16.53 6.35
CA PRO A 274 -17.29 -17.23 5.07
C PRO A 274 -18.39 -16.81 4.09
N GLN A 275 -19.56 -16.41 4.61
CA GLN A 275 -20.68 -15.95 3.78
C GLN A 275 -20.39 -14.57 3.17
N ARG A 276 -19.67 -13.72 3.89
CA ARG A 276 -19.33 -12.35 3.48
C ARG A 276 -18.09 -12.30 2.59
N MET A 277 -17.11 -13.16 2.84
CA MET A 277 -15.82 -13.19 2.17
C MET A 277 -15.73 -14.32 1.13
N ARG A 278 -16.84 -14.65 0.45
CA ARG A 278 -16.89 -15.60 -0.68
C ARG A 278 -16.28 -16.99 -0.40
N GLY A 279 -16.40 -17.48 0.84
CA GLY A 279 -15.88 -18.78 1.27
C GLY A 279 -14.46 -18.74 1.83
N ASP A 280 -13.86 -17.55 1.99
CA ASP A 280 -12.57 -17.39 2.66
C ASP A 280 -12.65 -17.82 4.12
N ASN A 281 -11.50 -18.22 4.67
CA ASN A 281 -11.42 -18.78 6.00
C ASN A 281 -10.69 -17.83 6.94
N LEU A 282 -11.40 -17.32 7.95
CA LEU A 282 -10.86 -16.35 8.90
C LEU A 282 -9.57 -16.84 9.59
N PHE A 283 -9.45 -18.14 9.90
CA PHE A 283 -8.23 -18.69 10.51
C PHE A 283 -7.00 -18.54 9.59
N MET A 284 -7.17 -18.72 8.29
CA MET A 284 -6.11 -18.51 7.29
C MET A 284 -5.69 -17.04 7.24
N ASP A 285 -6.68 -16.14 7.15
CA ASP A 285 -6.43 -14.71 6.96
C ASP A 285 -5.79 -14.08 8.21
N LEU A 286 -6.16 -14.55 9.40
CA LEU A 286 -5.53 -14.18 10.66
C LEU A 286 -4.08 -14.69 10.74
N ALA A 287 -3.83 -15.92 10.29
CA ALA A 287 -2.48 -16.49 10.26
C ALA A 287 -1.58 -15.75 9.26
N GLU A 288 -2.11 -15.40 8.08
CA GLU A 288 -1.41 -14.61 7.07
C GLU A 288 -1.09 -13.19 7.57
N SER A 289 -2.00 -12.59 8.34
CA SER A 289 -1.85 -11.23 8.89
C SER A 289 -1.07 -11.16 10.21
N GLY A 290 -0.72 -12.31 10.81
CA GLY A 290 0.10 -12.35 12.03
C GLY A 290 -0.65 -12.18 13.36
N HIS A 291 -1.99 -12.30 13.38
CA HIS A 291 -2.77 -12.10 14.60
C HIS A 291 -2.72 -13.32 15.53
N LEU A 292 -1.59 -13.52 16.22
CA LEU A 292 -1.28 -14.70 17.02
C LEU A 292 -2.38 -15.08 18.03
N ASP A 293 -2.88 -14.13 18.82
CA ASP A 293 -3.84 -14.45 19.88
C ASP A 293 -5.22 -14.82 19.32
N ALA A 294 -5.60 -14.21 18.19
CA ALA A 294 -6.79 -14.60 17.44
C ALA A 294 -6.66 -16.01 16.83
N VAL A 295 -5.46 -16.35 16.31
CA VAL A 295 -5.13 -17.69 15.83
C VAL A 295 -5.20 -18.71 16.98
N LYS A 296 -4.61 -18.41 18.14
CA LYS A 296 -4.68 -19.28 19.33
C LYS A 296 -6.13 -19.51 19.77
N TYR A 297 -6.93 -18.45 19.82
CA TYR A 297 -8.34 -18.55 20.18
C TYR A 297 -9.09 -19.51 19.25
N LEU A 298 -9.00 -19.31 17.93
CA LEU A 298 -9.68 -20.18 16.97
C LEU A 298 -9.14 -21.61 16.99
N PHE A 299 -7.83 -21.78 17.19
CA PHE A 299 -7.18 -23.10 17.26
C PHE A 299 -7.68 -23.93 18.44
N ILE A 300 -7.84 -23.31 19.62
CA ILE A 300 -8.30 -23.97 20.85
C ILE A 300 -9.82 -24.15 20.82
N SER A 301 -10.55 -23.10 20.48
CA SER A 301 -12.02 -23.06 20.58
C SER A 301 -12.71 -23.89 19.50
N ARG A 302 -12.08 -24.07 18.32
CA ARG A 302 -12.67 -24.84 17.21
C ARG A 302 -11.63 -25.82 16.69
N ARG A 303 -11.95 -27.11 16.69
CA ARG A 303 -11.06 -28.19 16.20
C ARG A 303 -10.79 -28.00 14.70
N SER A 304 -9.82 -27.16 14.34
CA SER A 304 -9.38 -26.98 12.95
C SER A 304 -8.90 -28.31 12.39
N ASP A 305 -9.21 -28.63 11.13
CA ASP A 305 -8.68 -29.82 10.47
C ASP A 305 -7.17 -29.66 10.20
N SER A 306 -6.46 -30.79 10.12
CA SER A 306 -5.01 -30.80 9.85
C SER A 306 -4.67 -30.15 8.50
N GLY A 307 -5.56 -30.26 7.51
CA GLY A 307 -5.40 -29.61 6.20
C GLY A 307 -5.46 -28.09 6.27
N LEU A 308 -6.42 -27.52 7.00
CA LEU A 308 -6.49 -26.08 7.26
C LEU A 308 -5.30 -25.57 8.06
N ILE A 309 -4.88 -26.30 9.10
CA ILE A 309 -3.69 -25.94 9.88
C ILE A 309 -2.45 -25.89 8.99
N GLY A 310 -2.25 -26.91 8.15
CA GLY A 310 -1.11 -26.94 7.23
C GLY A 310 -1.13 -25.81 6.18
N ARG A 311 -2.32 -25.42 5.71
CA ARG A 311 -2.46 -24.26 4.80
C ARG A 311 -2.17 -22.94 5.53
N ALA A 312 -2.73 -22.75 6.72
CA ALA A 312 -2.55 -21.52 7.51
C ALA A 312 -1.08 -21.34 7.90
N PHE A 313 -0.44 -22.45 8.26
CA PHE A 313 0.99 -22.51 8.52
C PHE A 313 1.82 -22.09 7.31
N ALA A 314 1.49 -22.59 6.12
CA ALA A 314 2.19 -22.20 4.90
C ALA A 314 1.96 -20.73 4.51
N SER A 315 0.76 -20.18 4.74
CA SER A 315 0.47 -18.75 4.53
C SER A 315 1.24 -17.86 5.50
N ALA A 316 1.21 -18.16 6.80
CA ALA A 316 1.98 -17.44 7.82
C ALA A 316 3.48 -17.44 7.51
N ALA A 317 4.00 -18.57 7.01
CA ALA A 317 5.39 -18.69 6.63
C ALA A 317 5.74 -17.81 5.39
N GLN A 318 4.81 -17.66 4.44
CA GLN A 318 4.98 -16.80 3.26
C GLN A 318 5.03 -15.31 3.60
N THR A 319 4.26 -14.89 4.61
CA THR A 319 4.13 -13.48 5.02
C THR A 319 5.01 -13.11 6.21
N ALA A 320 6.03 -13.92 6.50
CA ALA A 320 7.03 -13.70 7.55
C ALA A 320 6.47 -13.62 8.99
N GLN A 321 5.32 -14.26 9.26
CA GLN A 321 4.67 -14.23 10.58
C GLN A 321 5.28 -15.26 11.55
N ILE A 322 6.49 -14.98 12.03
CA ILE A 322 7.30 -15.93 12.80
C ILE A 322 6.63 -16.45 14.08
N ASP A 323 5.87 -15.61 14.79
CA ASP A 323 5.25 -16.01 16.06
C ASP A 323 4.09 -16.98 15.84
N VAL A 324 3.31 -16.79 14.77
CA VAL A 324 2.27 -17.73 14.34
C VAL A 324 2.90 -19.05 13.88
N VAL A 325 4.00 -18.99 13.12
CA VAL A 325 4.75 -20.17 12.67
C VAL A 325 5.25 -20.98 13.87
N LYS A 326 5.91 -20.33 14.84
CA LYS A 326 6.40 -20.96 16.08
C LYS A 326 5.28 -21.63 16.86
N PHE A 327 4.14 -20.94 17.00
CA PHE A 327 2.98 -21.48 17.69
C PHE A 327 2.45 -22.73 16.97
N LEU A 328 2.17 -22.66 15.67
CA LEU A 328 1.56 -23.76 14.91
C LEU A 328 2.45 -25.01 14.87
N VAL A 329 3.77 -24.86 14.68
CA VAL A 329 4.73 -25.98 14.77
C VAL A 329 4.69 -26.63 16.15
N GLY A 330 4.64 -25.83 17.21
CA GLY A 330 4.60 -26.32 18.60
C GLY A 330 3.32 -27.05 18.99
N THR A 331 2.31 -27.13 18.10
CA THR A 331 1.05 -27.83 18.38
C THR A 331 1.06 -29.32 18.01
N ASP A 332 2.12 -29.84 17.39
CA ASP A 332 2.25 -31.21 16.86
C ASP A 332 1.16 -31.61 15.83
N ARG A 333 0.37 -30.66 15.32
CA ARG A 333 -0.69 -30.90 14.32
C ARG A 333 -0.27 -30.61 12.88
N VAL A 334 0.96 -30.12 12.69
CA VAL A 334 1.57 -29.84 11.39
C VAL A 334 2.19 -31.11 10.85
N SER A 335 1.75 -31.56 9.67
CA SER A 335 2.36 -32.70 8.99
C SER A 335 3.72 -32.33 8.37
N SER A 336 4.58 -33.32 8.14
CA SER A 336 5.85 -33.10 7.43
C SER A 336 5.65 -32.51 6.01
N GLU A 337 4.57 -32.88 5.31
CA GLU A 337 4.22 -32.28 4.02
C GLU A 337 3.85 -30.78 4.15
N ALA A 338 3.11 -30.43 5.21
CA ALA A 338 2.81 -29.03 5.49
C ALA A 338 4.05 -28.23 5.87
N LEU A 339 5.01 -28.87 6.57
CA LEU A 339 6.31 -28.28 6.88
C LEU A 339 7.11 -27.98 5.62
N ASP A 340 7.26 -28.96 4.72
CA ASP A 340 7.93 -28.77 3.44
C ASP A 340 7.24 -27.68 2.62
N LYS A 341 5.90 -27.67 2.57
CA LYS A 341 5.15 -26.65 1.84
C LYS A 341 5.34 -25.25 2.44
N ALA A 342 5.34 -25.12 3.77
CA ALA A 342 5.57 -23.85 4.45
C ALA A 342 7.00 -23.36 4.24
N PHE A 343 8.00 -24.24 4.30
CA PHE A 343 9.38 -23.90 3.99
C PHE A 343 9.51 -23.36 2.56
N ASN A 344 8.94 -24.08 1.58
CA ASN A 344 8.91 -23.63 0.18
C ASN A 344 8.24 -22.25 0.02
N ARG A 345 7.11 -22.03 0.72
CA ARG A 345 6.39 -20.76 0.68
C ARG A 345 7.17 -19.63 1.35
N ALA A 346 7.86 -19.91 2.45
CA ALA A 346 8.75 -18.97 3.11
C ALA A 346 9.89 -18.55 2.19
N CYS A 347 10.55 -19.49 1.50
CA CYS A 347 11.60 -19.15 0.53
C CYS A 347 11.10 -18.24 -0.61
N SER A 348 9.83 -18.41 -1.02
CA SER A 348 9.17 -17.55 -2.01
C SER A 348 8.54 -16.26 -1.43
N GLY A 349 8.65 -16.02 -0.12
CA GLY A 349 8.10 -14.83 0.52
C GLY A 349 9.06 -13.64 0.44
N TYR A 350 8.58 -12.49 0.91
CA TYR A 350 9.40 -11.28 1.06
C TYR A 350 9.80 -11.14 2.54
N GLN A 351 11.07 -10.82 2.80
CA GLN A 351 11.61 -10.59 4.16
C GLN A 351 11.39 -11.79 5.12
N THR A 352 11.42 -13.01 4.59
CA THR A 352 11.12 -14.25 5.32
C THR A 352 12.36 -14.95 5.89
N ILE A 353 13.54 -14.32 5.85
CA ILE A 353 14.82 -14.96 6.25
C ILE A 353 14.77 -15.54 7.67
N ASP A 354 14.13 -14.86 8.62
CA ASP A 354 14.02 -15.34 10.01
C ASP A 354 13.14 -16.59 10.10
N VAL A 355 12.04 -16.64 9.33
CA VAL A 355 11.17 -17.81 9.25
C VAL A 355 11.89 -18.97 8.58
N VAL A 356 12.59 -18.73 7.47
CA VAL A 356 13.37 -19.76 6.77
C VAL A 356 14.45 -20.34 7.68
N THR A 357 15.19 -19.47 8.38
CA THR A 357 16.23 -19.87 9.34
C THR A 357 15.63 -20.70 10.48
N PHE A 358 14.51 -20.25 11.03
CA PHE A 358 13.81 -21.00 12.08
C PHE A 358 13.36 -22.38 11.60
N LEU A 359 12.68 -22.46 10.44
CA LEU A 359 12.18 -23.72 9.89
C LEU A 359 13.32 -24.67 9.50
N TYR A 360 14.43 -24.14 8.97
CA TYR A 360 15.63 -24.92 8.68
C TYR A 360 16.23 -25.51 9.96
N ASN A 361 16.35 -24.71 11.02
CA ASN A 361 16.90 -25.14 12.31
C ASN A 361 16.06 -26.20 13.03
N LEU A 362 14.79 -26.39 12.64
CA LEU A 362 13.99 -27.51 13.16
C LEU A 362 14.51 -28.87 12.69
N GLN A 363 15.32 -28.94 11.62
CA GLN A 363 15.86 -30.18 11.02
C GLN A 363 14.78 -31.23 10.63
N GLN A 364 13.54 -30.79 10.47
CA GLN A 364 12.40 -31.65 10.10
C GLN A 364 12.00 -31.50 8.62
N VAL A 365 12.57 -30.52 7.91
CA VAL A 365 12.31 -30.29 6.49
C VAL A 365 13.03 -31.38 5.67
N SER A 366 12.33 -31.97 4.71
CA SER A 366 12.93 -33.01 3.89
C SER A 366 13.99 -32.43 2.94
N LYS A 367 14.98 -33.23 2.53
CA LYS A 367 15.97 -32.81 1.52
C LYS A 367 15.31 -32.33 0.22
N HIS A 368 14.22 -33.00 -0.18
CA HIS A 368 13.43 -32.61 -1.34
C HIS A 368 12.69 -31.27 -1.14
N GLY A 369 12.24 -31.00 0.09
CA GLY A 369 11.69 -29.72 0.50
C GLY A 369 12.74 -28.59 0.44
N ILE A 370 13.97 -28.85 0.89
CA ILE A 370 15.08 -27.89 0.82
C ILE A 370 15.43 -27.56 -0.63
N ASP A 371 15.62 -28.57 -1.49
CA ASP A 371 15.92 -28.40 -2.91
C ASP A 371 14.82 -27.60 -3.63
N ARG A 372 13.55 -27.92 -3.34
CA ARG A 372 12.42 -27.17 -3.92
C ARG A 372 12.39 -25.73 -3.39
N GLY A 373 12.70 -25.52 -2.11
CA GLY A 373 12.68 -24.23 -1.43
C GLY A 373 13.76 -23.32 -2.01
N PHE A 374 14.95 -23.87 -2.21
CA PHE A 374 16.05 -23.23 -2.92
C PHE A 374 15.64 -22.81 -4.33
N ALA A 375 14.99 -23.70 -5.08
CA ALA A 375 14.54 -23.43 -6.44
C ALA A 375 13.46 -22.33 -6.55
N VAL A 376 12.74 -22.00 -5.47
CA VAL A 376 11.72 -20.93 -5.46
C VAL A 376 12.16 -19.70 -4.64
N ALA A 377 13.41 -19.67 -4.17
CA ALA A 377 13.90 -18.60 -3.32
C ALA A 377 13.89 -17.26 -4.07
N HIS A 378 13.30 -16.23 -3.45
CA HIS A 378 13.32 -14.86 -3.98
C HIS A 378 14.40 -13.98 -3.35
N ASP A 379 14.94 -14.38 -2.19
CA ASP A 379 15.97 -13.65 -1.46
C ASP A 379 17.34 -14.32 -1.60
N VAL A 380 18.36 -13.51 -1.93
CA VAL A 380 19.76 -13.94 -2.01
C VAL A 380 20.28 -14.42 -0.65
N ALA A 381 19.80 -13.83 0.45
CA ALA A 381 20.20 -14.25 1.80
C ALA A 381 19.77 -15.70 2.08
N VAL A 382 18.56 -16.08 1.63
CA VAL A 382 18.05 -17.46 1.74
C VAL A 382 18.88 -18.42 0.89
N VAL A 383 19.20 -18.03 -0.35
CA VAL A 383 20.05 -18.82 -1.26
C VAL A 383 21.43 -19.06 -0.64
N LYS A 384 22.07 -18.02 -0.09
CA LYS A 384 23.38 -18.13 0.57
C LYS A 384 23.32 -19.05 1.79
N LEU A 385 22.34 -18.84 2.68
CA LEU A 385 22.16 -19.66 3.87
C LEU A 385 22.03 -21.15 3.54
N LEU A 386 21.30 -21.49 2.48
CA LEU A 386 21.13 -22.88 2.06
C LEU A 386 22.37 -23.45 1.36
N CYS A 387 23.07 -22.66 0.54
CA CYS A 387 24.34 -23.08 -0.07
C CYS A 387 25.46 -23.30 0.95
N ASP A 388 25.52 -22.49 2.00
CA ASP A 388 26.59 -22.56 3.01
C ASP A 388 26.42 -23.78 3.94
N ASN A 389 25.18 -24.25 4.13
CA ASN A 389 24.87 -25.32 5.08
C ASN A 389 24.54 -26.69 4.45
N GLU A 390 24.12 -26.75 3.18
CA GLU A 390 23.64 -27.98 2.55
C GLU A 390 24.26 -28.24 1.17
N SER A 391 24.39 -29.53 0.82
CA SER A 391 24.69 -29.95 -0.56
C SER A 391 23.41 -29.90 -1.41
N ILE A 392 23.09 -28.74 -1.97
CA ILE A 392 21.93 -28.52 -2.85
C ILE A 392 22.11 -29.30 -4.16
N SER A 393 21.04 -29.93 -4.66
CA SER A 393 21.15 -30.67 -5.92
C SER A 393 21.39 -29.75 -7.13
N GLU A 394 22.18 -30.22 -8.10
CA GLU A 394 22.44 -29.48 -9.34
C GLU A 394 21.15 -29.09 -10.06
N ARG A 395 20.13 -29.97 -10.03
CA ARG A 395 18.80 -29.69 -10.60
C ARG A 395 18.10 -28.52 -9.90
N ALA A 396 18.23 -28.39 -8.59
CA ALA A 396 17.66 -27.28 -7.83
C ALA A 396 18.37 -25.97 -8.15
N ILE A 397 19.71 -25.99 -8.30
CA ILE A 397 20.49 -24.81 -8.70
C ILE A 397 20.10 -24.32 -10.09
N THR A 398 20.05 -25.22 -11.07
CA THR A 398 19.63 -24.90 -12.44
C THR A 398 18.19 -24.38 -12.47
N SER A 399 17.27 -24.98 -11.69
CA SER A 399 15.89 -24.49 -11.62
C SER A 399 15.76 -23.13 -10.93
N ALA A 400 16.55 -22.85 -9.89
CA ALA A 400 16.60 -21.54 -9.23
C ALA A 400 17.05 -20.46 -10.21
N PHE A 401 18.13 -20.75 -10.96
CA PHE A 401 18.65 -19.87 -11.97
C PHE A 401 17.61 -19.59 -13.07
N ALA A 402 17.03 -20.63 -13.68
CA ALA A 402 16.02 -20.45 -14.73
C ALA A 402 14.79 -19.63 -14.28
N LYS A 403 14.30 -19.85 -13.05
CA LYS A 403 13.18 -19.06 -12.49
C LYS A 403 13.55 -17.60 -12.23
N SER A 404 14.79 -17.34 -11.81
CA SER A 404 15.28 -15.97 -11.66
C SER A 404 15.28 -15.23 -13.01
N LEU A 405 15.57 -15.93 -14.12
CA LEU A 405 15.51 -15.37 -15.48
C LEU A 405 14.09 -14.98 -15.88
N HIS A 406 13.11 -15.87 -15.71
CA HIS A 406 11.71 -15.57 -16.01
C HIS A 406 11.21 -14.32 -15.28
N SER A 407 11.74 -14.06 -14.10
CA SER A 407 11.30 -12.93 -13.29
C SER A 407 12.01 -11.61 -13.62
N LEU A 408 13.17 -11.66 -14.31
CA LEU A 408 13.79 -10.47 -14.90
C LEU A 408 12.83 -9.79 -15.89
N SER A 409 12.10 -10.60 -16.67
CA SER A 409 11.10 -10.11 -17.63
C SER A 409 9.91 -9.39 -16.98
N GLN A 410 9.62 -9.68 -15.71
CA GLN A 410 8.46 -9.16 -14.98
C GLN A 410 8.80 -7.97 -14.07
N TYR A 411 10.00 -7.38 -14.20
CA TYR A 411 10.48 -6.23 -13.41
C TYR A 411 10.45 -6.42 -11.87
N ARG A 412 10.41 -7.67 -11.38
CA ARG A 412 10.03 -7.98 -9.99
C ARG A 412 11.11 -8.61 -9.09
N ILE A 413 12.28 -9.03 -9.60
CA ILE A 413 13.27 -9.75 -8.80
C ILE A 413 14.58 -8.98 -8.56
N PRO A 414 15.18 -9.10 -7.35
CA PRO A 414 16.55 -8.65 -7.08
C PRO A 414 17.58 -9.41 -7.94
N SER A 415 18.37 -8.65 -8.70
CA SER A 415 19.46 -9.11 -9.58
C SER A 415 20.49 -10.01 -8.89
N GLY A 416 20.59 -9.96 -7.56
CA GLY A 416 21.64 -10.63 -6.79
C GLY A 416 21.63 -12.16 -6.82
N ILE A 417 20.51 -12.84 -7.14
CA ILE A 417 20.51 -14.32 -7.24
C ILE A 417 21.33 -14.77 -8.44
N ILE A 418 21.17 -14.09 -9.58
CA ILE A 418 21.94 -14.37 -10.80
C ILE A 418 23.42 -14.06 -10.56
N GLN A 419 23.72 -12.95 -9.88
CA GLN A 419 25.10 -12.59 -9.52
C GLN A 419 25.77 -13.64 -8.62
N PHE A 420 25.01 -14.29 -7.76
CA PHE A 420 25.55 -15.34 -6.90
C PHE A 420 25.67 -16.69 -7.63
N LEU A 421 24.62 -17.10 -8.34
CA LEU A 421 24.55 -18.42 -8.93
C LEU A 421 25.37 -18.58 -10.21
N HIS A 422 25.56 -17.53 -11.03
CA HIS A 422 26.27 -17.68 -12.32
C HIS A 422 27.64 -18.35 -12.18
N LYS A 423 28.36 -18.15 -11.07
CA LYS A 423 29.68 -18.76 -10.83
C LYS A 423 29.65 -20.28 -10.62
N GLN A 424 28.47 -20.88 -10.47
CA GLN A 424 28.35 -22.31 -10.22
C GLN A 424 28.62 -23.12 -11.49
N PRO A 425 29.44 -24.20 -11.41
CA PRO A 425 29.83 -25.00 -12.57
C PRO A 425 28.67 -25.85 -13.13
N CYS A 426 27.64 -26.08 -12.32
CA CYS A 426 26.45 -26.85 -12.70
C CYS A 426 25.47 -26.09 -13.60
N ILE A 427 25.67 -24.78 -13.81
CA ILE A 427 24.81 -24.00 -14.70
C ILE A 427 25.20 -24.26 -16.17
N PRO A 428 24.26 -24.75 -17.00
CA PRO A 428 24.49 -24.96 -18.42
C PRO A 428 24.79 -23.65 -19.16
N ALA A 429 25.64 -23.73 -20.18
CA ALA A 429 25.99 -22.59 -21.02
C ALA A 429 24.75 -21.98 -21.69
N GLU A 430 23.75 -22.79 -22.04
CA GLU A 430 22.51 -22.35 -22.67
C GLU A 430 21.71 -21.40 -21.76
N LEU A 431 21.73 -21.63 -20.44
CA LEU A 431 21.05 -20.74 -19.50
C LEU A 431 21.84 -19.45 -19.27
N ILE A 432 23.17 -19.48 -19.37
CA ILE A 432 24.00 -18.27 -19.30
C ILE A 432 23.73 -17.39 -20.54
N ASP A 433 23.64 -18.00 -21.72
CA ASP A 433 23.24 -17.32 -22.97
C ASP A 433 21.84 -16.69 -22.84
N GLU A 434 20.86 -17.45 -22.35
CA GLU A 434 19.49 -16.95 -22.14
C GLU A 434 19.45 -15.81 -21.10
N ALA A 435 20.21 -15.94 -20.01
CA ALA A 435 20.33 -14.91 -18.99
C ALA A 435 20.89 -13.60 -19.54
N PHE A 436 21.92 -13.71 -20.38
CA PHE A 436 22.57 -12.59 -21.03
C PHE A 436 21.61 -11.86 -21.97
N VAL A 437 20.86 -12.61 -22.80
CA VAL A 437 19.86 -12.04 -23.72
C VAL A 437 18.72 -11.36 -22.98
N GLN A 438 18.14 -12.04 -21.99
CA GLN A 438 17.03 -11.51 -21.17
C GLN A 438 17.46 -10.26 -20.39
N ALA A 439 18.67 -10.23 -19.83
CA ALA A 439 19.19 -9.07 -19.11
C ALA A 439 19.33 -7.83 -20.01
N ALA A 440 19.81 -8.02 -21.24
CA ALA A 440 19.93 -6.94 -22.22
C ALA A 440 18.55 -6.41 -22.64
N GLN A 441 17.59 -7.29 -22.90
CA GLN A 441 16.21 -6.91 -23.25
C GLN A 441 15.49 -6.18 -22.11
N ALA A 442 15.75 -6.59 -20.86
CA ALA A 442 15.23 -5.94 -19.66
C ALA A 442 16.02 -4.68 -19.24
N LEU A 443 17.03 -4.27 -20.03
CA LEU A 443 17.90 -3.11 -19.78
C LEU A 443 18.63 -3.15 -18.42
N LYS A 444 19.00 -4.34 -17.95
CA LYS A 444 19.75 -4.55 -16.70
C LYS A 444 21.26 -4.56 -16.97
N THR A 445 21.84 -3.38 -17.17
CA THR A 445 23.28 -3.17 -17.46
C THR A 445 24.21 -3.88 -16.49
N GLU A 446 23.92 -3.83 -15.19
CA GLU A 446 24.72 -4.50 -14.14
C GLU A 446 24.87 -6.01 -14.37
N ILE A 447 23.81 -6.69 -14.83
CA ILE A 447 23.85 -8.14 -15.06
C ILE A 447 24.60 -8.44 -16.36
N VAL A 448 24.41 -7.61 -17.39
CA VAL A 448 25.12 -7.75 -18.66
C VAL A 448 26.62 -7.57 -18.45
N GLU A 449 27.03 -6.58 -17.66
CA GLU A 449 28.42 -6.36 -17.25
C GLU A 449 29.02 -7.57 -16.55
N LEU A 450 28.30 -8.13 -15.57
CA LEU A 450 28.78 -9.28 -14.80
C LEU A 450 28.91 -10.55 -15.65
N LEU A 451 28.01 -10.76 -16.60
CA LEU A 451 28.00 -11.96 -17.44
C LEU A 451 28.92 -11.84 -18.67
N ARG A 452 29.25 -10.63 -19.13
CA ARG A 452 30.03 -10.38 -20.37
C ARG A 452 31.32 -11.20 -20.45
N ASP A 453 32.01 -11.33 -19.33
CA ASP A 453 33.31 -11.99 -19.25
C ASP A 453 33.21 -13.50 -19.00
N ASP A 454 31.99 -14.06 -18.86
CA ASP A 454 31.80 -15.49 -18.65
C ASP A 454 32.33 -16.28 -19.87
N ALA A 455 33.16 -17.28 -19.62
CA ALA A 455 33.81 -18.08 -20.65
C ALA A 455 32.83 -19.03 -21.37
N ARG A 456 31.64 -19.28 -20.80
CA ARG A 456 30.62 -20.16 -21.37
C ARG A 456 29.69 -19.47 -22.37
N LEU A 457 29.75 -18.14 -22.49
CA LEU A 457 28.92 -17.39 -23.44
C LEU A 457 29.21 -17.79 -24.88
N SER A 458 28.15 -18.06 -25.64
CA SER A 458 28.28 -18.30 -27.07
C SER A 458 28.42 -16.97 -27.84
N SER A 459 29.19 -17.00 -28.93
CA SER A 459 29.30 -15.85 -29.85
C SER A 459 27.94 -15.46 -30.43
N LYS A 460 27.02 -16.41 -30.59
CA LYS A 460 25.65 -16.17 -31.05
C LYS A 460 24.87 -15.29 -30.06
N ALA A 461 24.91 -15.59 -28.76
CA ALA A 461 24.23 -14.80 -27.74
C ALA A 461 24.78 -13.37 -27.66
N ILE A 462 26.10 -13.21 -27.76
CA ILE A 462 26.76 -11.90 -27.82
C ILE A 462 26.28 -11.09 -29.03
N GLY A 463 26.22 -11.73 -30.20
CA GLY A 463 25.73 -11.10 -31.42
C GLY A 463 24.25 -10.69 -31.34
N GLU A 464 23.40 -11.52 -30.75
CA GLU A 464 21.98 -11.22 -30.56
C GLU A 464 21.78 -10.01 -29.64
N VAL A 465 22.47 -9.99 -28.50
CA VAL A 465 22.43 -8.89 -27.52
C VAL A 465 22.96 -7.59 -28.10
N PHE A 466 24.02 -7.65 -28.92
CA PHE A 466 24.54 -6.49 -29.64
C PHE A 466 23.49 -5.87 -30.58
N VAL A 467 22.79 -6.71 -31.36
CA VAL A 467 21.70 -6.25 -32.24
C VAL A 467 20.52 -5.69 -31.44
N ASP A 468 20.15 -6.32 -30.33
CA ASP A 468 19.06 -5.86 -29.48
C ASP A 468 19.38 -4.52 -28.79
N ALA A 469 20.63 -4.29 -28.35
CA ALA A 469 21.07 -2.99 -27.83
C ALA A 469 20.83 -1.86 -28.85
N VAL A 470 21.11 -2.12 -30.13
CA VAL A 470 20.85 -1.18 -31.24
C VAL A 470 19.35 -0.95 -31.43
N LYS A 471 18.51 -1.99 -31.36
CA LYS A 471 17.04 -1.84 -31.42
C LYS A 471 16.50 -0.97 -30.29
N CYS A 472 17.02 -1.15 -29.08
CA CYS A 472 16.59 -0.45 -27.87
C CYS A 472 17.20 0.96 -27.70
N ARG A 473 18.05 1.42 -28.62
CA ARG A 473 18.77 2.73 -28.57
C ARG A 473 19.74 2.85 -27.40
N ASN A 474 20.26 1.75 -26.87
CA ASN A 474 21.20 1.79 -25.76
C ASN A 474 22.65 1.82 -26.29
N VAL A 475 23.14 3.03 -26.59
CA VAL A 475 24.50 3.27 -27.11
C VAL A 475 25.57 2.82 -26.11
N GLU A 476 25.32 3.06 -24.83
CA GLU A 476 26.24 2.68 -23.75
C GLU A 476 26.36 1.16 -23.66
N MET A 477 25.23 0.43 -23.66
CA MET A 477 25.23 -1.03 -23.73
C MET A 477 25.92 -1.55 -25.01
N MET A 478 25.68 -0.94 -26.17
CA MET A 478 26.33 -1.34 -27.42
C MET A 478 27.86 -1.20 -27.33
N LYS A 479 28.36 -0.07 -26.81
CA LYS A 479 29.80 0.16 -26.61
C LYS A 479 30.38 -0.78 -25.55
N MET A 480 29.62 -1.04 -24.50
CA MET A 480 29.97 -1.98 -23.42
C MET A 480 30.01 -3.42 -23.89
N LEU A 481 29.24 -3.82 -24.90
CA LEU A 481 29.22 -5.20 -25.41
C LEU A 481 30.32 -5.48 -26.42
N TYR A 482 30.86 -4.43 -27.05
CA TYR A 482 31.88 -4.57 -28.08
C TYR A 482 33.20 -5.07 -27.48
N ASP A 483 33.51 -6.33 -27.76
CA ASP A 483 34.83 -6.93 -27.58
C ASP A 483 35.33 -7.40 -28.94
N GLU A 484 36.52 -6.93 -29.32
CA GLU A 484 37.19 -7.20 -30.61
C GLU A 484 37.32 -8.70 -30.91
N LYS A 485 37.35 -9.56 -29.89
CA LYS A 485 37.55 -11.01 -30.05
C LYS A 485 36.28 -11.85 -29.93
N ARG A 486 35.22 -11.32 -29.29
CA ARG A 486 34.00 -12.09 -28.95
C ARG A 486 32.78 -11.70 -29.76
N THR A 487 32.76 -10.52 -30.39
CA THR A 487 31.60 -10.04 -31.15
C THR A 487 31.61 -10.62 -32.56
N PRO A 488 30.57 -11.37 -33.00
CA PRO A 488 30.59 -11.96 -34.33
C PRO A 488 30.41 -10.89 -35.43
N PRO A 489 31.22 -10.92 -36.52
CA PRO A 489 31.12 -9.98 -37.64
C PRO A 489 29.73 -9.94 -38.27
N GLU A 490 29.01 -11.06 -38.31
CA GLU A 490 27.65 -11.14 -38.83
C GLU A 490 26.65 -10.34 -37.99
N ALA A 491 26.87 -10.22 -36.67
CA ALA A 491 26.02 -9.42 -35.81
C ALA A 491 26.28 -7.92 -35.98
N LEU A 492 27.54 -7.51 -36.19
CA LEU A 492 27.86 -6.13 -36.54
C LEU A 492 27.14 -5.70 -37.83
N MET A 493 27.12 -6.58 -38.84
CA MET A 493 26.39 -6.34 -40.08
C MET A 493 24.87 -6.24 -39.86
N LYS A 494 24.28 -7.18 -39.11
CA LYS A 494 22.85 -7.13 -38.77
C LYS A 494 22.48 -5.87 -37.99
N ALA A 495 23.32 -5.48 -37.03
CA ALA A 495 23.15 -4.27 -36.23
C ALA A 495 23.22 -3.01 -37.09
N PHE A 496 24.17 -2.94 -38.02
CA PHE A 496 24.27 -1.86 -39.00
C PHE A 496 23.00 -1.75 -39.84
N LEU A 497 22.53 -2.87 -40.43
CA LEU A 497 21.32 -2.88 -41.25
C LEU A 497 20.08 -2.46 -40.45
N GLU A 498 19.95 -2.90 -39.20
CA GLU A 498 18.84 -2.52 -38.32
C GLU A 498 18.88 -1.03 -37.95
N ALA A 499 20.07 -0.48 -37.64
CA ALA A 499 20.25 0.95 -37.37
C ALA A 499 19.94 1.81 -38.61
N ALA A 500 20.38 1.35 -39.78
CA ALA A 500 20.18 1.98 -41.07
C ALA A 500 18.70 1.99 -41.47
N HIS A 501 18.01 0.85 -41.38
CA HIS A 501 16.57 0.73 -41.63
C HIS A 501 15.74 1.64 -40.73
N ARG A 502 16.11 1.79 -39.46
CA ARG A 502 15.46 2.70 -38.50
C ARG A 502 15.90 4.17 -38.62
N LYS A 503 16.76 4.51 -39.59
CA LYS A 503 17.30 5.86 -39.86
C LYS A 503 17.98 6.51 -38.64
N ARG A 504 18.73 5.72 -37.87
CA ARG A 504 19.41 6.17 -36.64
C ARG A 504 20.86 6.51 -36.93
N PHE A 505 21.10 7.70 -37.51
CA PHE A 505 22.40 8.07 -38.06
C PHE A 505 23.55 8.14 -37.03
N ASP A 506 23.27 8.53 -35.78
CA ASP A 506 24.29 8.58 -34.71
C ASP A 506 24.82 7.18 -34.37
N LEU A 507 23.92 6.20 -34.24
CA LEU A 507 24.26 4.78 -34.02
C LEU A 507 24.99 4.18 -35.23
N VAL A 508 24.58 4.57 -36.44
CA VAL A 508 25.25 4.14 -37.67
C VAL A 508 26.70 4.65 -37.68
N LYS A 509 26.94 5.89 -37.27
CA LYS A 509 28.29 6.46 -37.16
C LYS A 509 29.13 5.72 -36.12
N ASP A 510 28.58 5.47 -34.93
CA ASP A 510 29.26 4.68 -33.89
C ASP A 510 29.59 3.25 -34.37
N ILE A 511 28.65 2.56 -35.04
CA ILE A 511 28.88 1.19 -35.57
C ILE A 511 29.92 1.19 -36.71
N ILE A 512 29.90 2.19 -37.60
CA ILE A 512 30.91 2.32 -38.66
C ILE A 512 32.30 2.50 -38.06
N GLN A 513 32.44 3.31 -37.01
CA GLN A 513 33.71 3.47 -36.29
C GLN A 513 34.21 2.13 -35.71
N LEU A 514 33.30 1.28 -35.23
CA LEU A 514 33.63 -0.07 -34.74
C LEU A 514 33.96 -1.07 -35.87
N LEU A 515 33.41 -0.87 -37.07
CA LEU A 515 33.70 -1.66 -38.28
C LEU A 515 35.04 -1.27 -38.94
N SER A 516 35.51 -0.04 -38.72
CA SER A 516 36.78 0.46 -39.26
C SER A 516 38.03 -0.03 -38.54
N VAL A 517 37.89 -0.80 -37.46
CA VAL A 517 39.02 -1.46 -36.77
C VAL A 517 39.46 -2.66 -37.60
N GLU A 518 40.50 -2.44 -38.41
CA GLU A 518 40.91 -3.34 -39.53
C GLU A 518 41.35 -4.75 -39.13
N GLU A 519 41.65 -5.00 -37.85
CA GLU A 519 42.33 -6.23 -37.42
C GLU A 519 41.39 -7.46 -37.34
N HIS A 520 40.06 -7.27 -37.32
CA HIS A 520 39.09 -8.35 -37.02
C HIS A 520 37.81 -8.41 -37.88
N VAL A 521 37.45 -7.34 -38.61
CA VAL A 521 36.25 -7.32 -39.46
C VAL A 521 36.65 -7.35 -40.94
N PRO A 522 36.25 -8.37 -41.73
CA PRO A 522 36.58 -8.42 -43.16
C PRO A 522 36.03 -7.20 -43.90
N ARG A 523 36.87 -6.56 -44.75
CA ARG A 523 36.51 -5.41 -45.61
C ARG A 523 35.24 -5.66 -46.45
N GLU A 524 34.95 -6.93 -46.76
CA GLU A 524 33.72 -7.36 -47.44
C GLU A 524 32.43 -6.93 -46.72
N PHE A 525 32.43 -6.82 -45.40
CA PHE A 525 31.26 -6.36 -44.65
C PHE A 525 31.01 -4.87 -44.91
N MET A 526 32.05 -4.02 -44.91
CA MET A 526 31.90 -2.61 -45.27
C MET A 526 31.38 -2.43 -46.70
N HIS A 527 31.83 -3.27 -47.64
CA HIS A 527 31.31 -3.27 -49.02
C HIS A 527 29.82 -3.63 -49.07
N LYS A 528 29.41 -4.67 -48.34
CA LYS A 528 28.00 -5.08 -48.23
C LYS A 528 27.13 -3.99 -47.55
N ALA A 529 27.66 -3.32 -46.53
CA ALA A 529 26.98 -2.19 -45.89
C ALA A 529 26.76 -1.02 -46.86
N PHE A 530 27.77 -0.69 -47.68
CA PHE A 530 27.67 0.36 -48.70
C PHE A 530 26.61 0.03 -49.76
N ILE A 531 26.62 -1.20 -50.29
CA ILE A 531 25.62 -1.67 -51.26
C ILE A 531 24.21 -1.64 -50.64
N ALA A 532 24.04 -2.10 -49.40
CA ALA A 532 22.74 -2.08 -48.73
C ALA A 532 22.22 -0.65 -48.48
N ALA A 533 23.08 0.29 -48.12
CA ALA A 533 22.70 1.70 -47.97
C ALA A 533 22.24 2.32 -49.31
N ALA A 534 22.90 1.96 -50.41
CA ALA A 534 22.48 2.36 -51.76
C ALA A 534 21.12 1.75 -52.14
N GLN A 535 20.92 0.44 -51.89
CA GLN A 535 19.67 -0.27 -52.14
C GLN A 535 18.47 0.37 -51.43
N HIS A 536 18.64 0.75 -50.17
CA HIS A 536 17.57 1.32 -49.35
C HIS A 536 17.41 2.85 -49.48
N GLY A 537 18.18 3.48 -50.37
CA GLY A 537 18.04 4.91 -50.66
C GLY A 537 18.57 5.84 -49.56
N GLN A 538 19.56 5.39 -48.77
CA GLN A 538 20.01 6.09 -47.56
C GLN A 538 21.25 6.95 -47.82
N MET A 539 21.06 8.10 -48.46
CA MET A 539 22.13 9.04 -48.85
C MET A 539 23.07 9.45 -47.70
N THR A 540 22.51 9.82 -46.54
CA THR A 540 23.29 10.24 -45.37
C THR A 540 24.19 9.12 -44.84
N ILE A 541 23.81 7.85 -44.98
CA ILE A 541 24.63 6.71 -44.55
C ILE A 541 25.78 6.48 -45.53
N LEU A 542 25.56 6.67 -46.83
CA LEU A 542 26.61 6.61 -47.85
C LEU A 542 27.67 7.71 -47.62
N GLU A 543 27.24 8.92 -47.29
CA GLU A 543 28.13 10.02 -46.91
C GLU A 543 28.94 9.67 -45.66
N ILE A 544 28.30 9.15 -44.59
CA ILE A 544 29.00 8.75 -43.36
C ILE A 544 30.00 7.60 -43.60
N ILE A 545 29.66 6.60 -44.41
CA ILE A 545 30.60 5.51 -44.74
C ILE A 545 31.81 6.07 -45.49
N TYR A 546 31.57 6.94 -46.47
CA TYR A 546 32.63 7.54 -47.28
C TYR A 546 33.55 8.47 -46.45
N GLU A 547 32.98 9.26 -45.53
CA GLU A 547 33.75 10.13 -44.63
C GLU A 547 34.70 9.35 -43.70
N ASN A 548 34.32 8.14 -43.26
CA ASN A 548 35.12 7.34 -42.33
C ASN A 548 36.20 6.49 -43.02
N GLN A 549 36.01 6.07 -44.28
CA GLN A 549 37.07 5.40 -45.08
C GLN A 549 36.92 5.72 -46.59
N PRO A 550 37.57 6.79 -47.08
CA PRO A 550 37.41 7.25 -48.46
C PRO A 550 38.21 6.46 -49.52
N ALA A 551 39.12 5.56 -49.14
CA ALA A 551 40.21 5.12 -50.03
C ALA A 551 40.22 3.63 -50.45
N ASP A 552 39.31 2.78 -49.98
CA ASP A 552 39.44 1.31 -50.13
C ASP A 552 38.22 0.58 -50.73
N LEU A 553 37.22 1.31 -51.26
CA LEU A 553 36.06 0.70 -51.94
C LEU A 553 36.43 0.28 -53.37
N PRO A 554 36.43 -1.02 -53.72
CA PRO A 554 36.81 -1.46 -55.06
C PRO A 554 35.71 -1.17 -56.09
N LEU A 555 36.12 -0.91 -57.34
CA LEU A 555 35.25 -0.51 -58.46
C LEU A 555 34.07 -1.44 -58.72
N ASN A 556 34.20 -2.74 -58.42
CA ASN A 556 33.12 -3.72 -58.52
C ASN A 556 31.98 -3.44 -57.53
N VAL A 557 32.31 -3.05 -56.29
CA VAL A 557 31.32 -2.72 -55.25
C VAL A 557 30.56 -1.44 -55.59
N LEU A 558 31.24 -0.44 -56.16
CA LEU A 558 30.59 0.79 -56.63
C LEU A 558 29.63 0.52 -57.79
N LYS A 559 29.99 -0.39 -58.69
CA LYS A 559 29.13 -0.82 -59.79
C LYS A 559 27.90 -1.57 -59.29
N ASP A 560 28.09 -2.53 -58.37
CA ASP A 560 26.99 -3.27 -57.76
C ASP A 560 26.05 -2.34 -56.98
N ALA A 561 26.59 -1.33 -56.28
CA ALA A 561 25.79 -0.31 -55.60
C ALA A 561 24.99 0.57 -56.59
N LEU A 562 25.56 0.90 -57.75
CA LEU A 562 24.90 1.63 -58.84
C LEU A 562 23.72 0.84 -59.43
N ASP A 563 23.91 -0.47 -59.64
CA ASP A 563 22.88 -1.35 -60.19
C ASP A 563 21.70 -1.53 -59.22
N VAL A 564 21.96 -1.48 -57.91
CA VAL A 564 20.96 -1.72 -56.86
C VAL A 564 20.33 -0.43 -56.31
N ALA A 565 20.90 0.76 -56.57
CA ALA A 565 20.44 2.05 -56.04
C ALA A 565 18.98 2.45 -56.39
N GLY A 566 18.32 1.73 -57.31
CA GLY A 566 16.99 2.06 -57.80
C GLY A 566 16.95 3.46 -58.44
N ALA A 567 15.80 3.93 -58.90
CA ALA A 567 15.64 5.21 -59.61
C ALA A 567 15.90 6.48 -58.75
N ASN A 568 16.76 6.41 -57.73
CA ASN A 568 17.09 7.51 -56.83
C ASN A 568 18.26 8.34 -57.40
N ALA A 569 17.94 9.30 -58.26
CA ALA A 569 18.90 10.11 -59.02
C ALA A 569 20.00 10.78 -58.18
N LYS A 570 19.72 11.11 -56.90
CA LYS A 570 20.71 11.72 -56.01
C LYS A 570 21.84 10.76 -55.63
N ILE A 571 21.50 9.51 -55.33
CA ILE A 571 22.47 8.47 -54.97
C ILE A 571 23.25 8.04 -56.21
N GLU A 572 22.59 7.90 -57.35
CA GLU A 572 23.24 7.58 -58.61
C GLU A 572 24.29 8.64 -58.98
N THR A 573 23.94 9.93 -58.82
CA THR A 573 24.87 11.03 -59.07
C THR A 573 26.06 11.00 -58.10
N PHE A 574 25.82 10.69 -56.83
CA PHE A 574 26.86 10.56 -55.81
C PHE A 574 27.82 9.41 -56.10
N ILE A 575 27.30 8.20 -56.38
CA ILE A 575 28.14 7.03 -56.69
C ILE A 575 28.91 7.25 -58.00
N ARG A 576 28.28 7.83 -59.05
CA ARG A 576 28.98 8.20 -60.30
C ARG A 576 30.12 9.18 -60.05
N LYS A 577 29.92 10.16 -59.15
CA LYS A 577 30.97 11.10 -58.76
C LYS A 577 32.14 10.39 -58.09
N LEU A 578 31.87 9.45 -57.18
CA LEU A 578 32.90 8.63 -56.52
C LEU A 578 33.68 7.74 -57.50
N VAL A 579 32.98 7.08 -58.44
CA VAL A 579 33.62 6.28 -59.50
C VAL A 579 34.54 7.15 -60.35
N CYS A 580 34.09 8.35 -60.75
CA CYS A 580 34.94 9.29 -61.47
C CYS A 580 36.17 9.69 -60.65
N GLU A 581 36.00 10.08 -59.39
CA GLU A 581 37.12 10.48 -58.52
C GLU A 581 38.17 9.35 -58.34
N GLN A 582 37.74 8.09 -58.19
CA GLN A 582 38.66 6.94 -58.10
C GLN A 582 39.39 6.66 -59.42
N VAL A 583 38.69 6.64 -60.56
CA VAL A 583 39.31 6.40 -61.88
C VAL A 583 40.30 7.51 -62.23
N PHE A 584 40.00 8.76 -61.85
CA PHE A 584 40.93 9.89 -62.00
C PHE A 584 42.14 9.77 -61.07
N GLN A 585 41.98 9.31 -59.82
CA GLN A 585 43.08 9.05 -58.88
C GLN A 585 44.00 7.91 -59.35
N GLU A 586 43.46 6.80 -59.84
CA GLU A 586 44.25 5.68 -60.40
C GLU A 586 45.05 6.10 -61.65
N HIS A 587 44.46 6.94 -62.52
CA HIS A 587 45.16 7.52 -63.67
C HIS A 587 46.30 8.47 -63.27
N ILE A 588 46.18 9.15 -62.13
CA ILE A 588 47.21 10.07 -61.62
C ILE A 588 48.33 9.30 -60.88
N GLN A 589 48.03 8.17 -60.22
CA GLN A 589 49.00 7.39 -59.44
C GLN A 589 49.77 6.30 -60.22
N GLY A 590 49.47 6.08 -61.51
CA GLY A 590 50.35 5.34 -62.41
C GLY A 590 50.59 3.86 -62.04
N LYS A 591 49.53 3.11 -61.73
CA LYS A 591 49.58 1.64 -61.70
C LYS A 591 48.58 1.08 -62.71
N VAL A 592 49.10 0.78 -63.90
CA VAL A 592 48.51 -0.17 -64.85
C VAL A 592 49.33 -1.45 -64.77
#